data_AF-A0A834YXB8-F1
#
_entry.id   AF-A0A834YXB8-F1
#
_cell.length_a   1.000
_cell.length_b   1.000
_cell.length_c   1.000
_cell.angle_alpha   90.00
_cell.angle_beta   90.00
_cell.angle_gamma   90.00
#
_symmetry.space_group_name_H-M   'P 1'
#
loop_
_entity.id
_entity.type
_entity.pdbx_description
1 polymer ?
#
loop_
_entity_poly.entity_id
_entity_poly.type
_entity_poly.pdbx_seq_one_letter_code
_entity_poly.pdbx_strand_id
1 'polypeptide(L)'
;MREMLLLLIPLLNSSSIKKFLLPFSKDKSSGSAGDEAACPICLANPTIPFLALPCQHSYCYYCLRTRCAAALTFRCSRCNEPVIAMQRHGGVIDIKNPKH
;
A
#
# COMPACT_ATOMS: atom_id res chain seq x y z
N MET A 1 -24.99 -30.46 11.54
CA MET A 1 -25.45 -29.23 10.87
C MET A 1 -25.04 -28.01 11.70
N ARG A 2 -23.73 -27.79 11.77
CA ARG A 2 -22.91 -26.74 12.41
C ARG A 2 -21.58 -26.93 11.64
N GLU A 3 -20.94 -26.01 10.93
CA GLU A 3 -20.80 -24.57 11.02
C GLU A 3 -20.47 -24.01 9.62
N MET A 4 -21.26 -23.06 9.13
CA MET A 4 -20.89 -22.16 8.02
C MET A 4 -20.70 -20.72 8.53
N LEU A 5 -20.22 -20.58 9.77
CA LEU A 5 -20.03 -19.27 10.41
C LEU A 5 -18.62 -18.69 10.24
N LEU A 6 -17.85 -19.15 9.26
CA LEU A 6 -16.52 -18.58 8.93
C LEU A 6 -16.53 -17.71 7.66
N LEU A 7 -17.67 -17.61 6.96
CA LEU A 7 -17.80 -16.82 5.73
C LEU A 7 -18.28 -15.38 5.96
N LEU A 8 -18.43 -14.94 7.22
CA LEU A 8 -18.87 -13.57 7.56
C LEU A 8 -17.77 -12.69 8.17
N ILE A 9 -16.55 -13.21 8.34
CA ILE A 9 -15.35 -12.38 8.57
C ILE A 9 -15.06 -11.41 7.39
N PRO A 10 -15.47 -11.64 6.12
CA PRO A 10 -15.27 -10.67 5.05
C PRO A 10 -16.16 -9.42 5.17
N LEU A 11 -17.16 -9.40 6.07
CA LEU A 11 -18.22 -8.40 6.10
C LEU A 11 -18.36 -7.66 7.43
N LEU A 12 -17.40 -7.78 8.36
CA LEU A 12 -17.28 -6.80 9.44
C LEU A 12 -16.57 -5.55 8.91
N ASN A 13 -17.42 -4.60 8.53
CA ASN A 13 -17.13 -3.20 8.26
C ASN A 13 -16.16 -2.62 9.31
N SER A 14 -14.87 -2.68 8.97
CA SER A 14 -13.80 -1.99 9.70
C SER A 14 -13.53 -0.64 9.04
N SER A 15 -14.51 0.26 9.16
CA SER A 15 -14.25 1.68 8.92
C SER A 15 -13.48 2.32 10.08
N SER A 16 -13.43 1.68 11.26
CA SER A 16 -12.85 2.26 12.49
C SER A 16 -11.65 1.54 13.10
N ILE A 17 -11.23 0.33 12.65
CA ILE A 17 -10.06 -0.37 13.25
C ILE A 17 -8.73 0.15 12.66
N LYS A 18 -8.78 1.03 11.65
CA LYS A 18 -7.60 1.69 11.08
C LYS A 18 -6.84 2.54 12.10
N LYS A 19 -7.39 2.83 13.28
CA LYS A 19 -6.73 3.65 14.30
C LYS A 19 -5.86 2.86 15.29
N PHE A 20 -5.98 1.54 15.35
CA PHE A 20 -5.29 0.74 16.38
C PHE A 20 -3.94 0.15 15.94
N LEU A 21 -3.59 0.20 14.64
CA LEU A 21 -2.36 -0.40 14.11
C LEU A 21 -1.39 0.59 13.44
N LEU A 22 -1.62 1.91 13.53
CA LEU A 22 -0.63 2.89 13.06
C LEU A 22 0.24 3.38 14.23
N PRO A 23 1.55 3.06 14.26
CA PRO A 23 2.49 3.84 15.03
C PRO A 23 2.71 5.17 14.29
N PHE A 24 2.30 6.26 14.94
CA PHE A 24 2.63 7.66 14.61
C PHE A 24 2.06 8.23 13.30
N SER A 25 0.81 8.70 13.37
CA SER A 25 0.38 9.86 12.58
C SER A 25 1.23 11.07 12.98
N LYS A 26 2.15 11.49 12.09
CA LYS A 26 2.79 12.81 12.15
C LYS A 26 1.94 13.75 11.29
N ASP A 27 1.24 14.66 11.94
CA ASP A 27 0.62 15.82 11.33
C ASP A 27 1.70 16.73 10.73
N LYS A 28 1.56 17.13 9.47
CA LYS A 28 2.06 18.42 8.98
C LYS A 28 1.17 18.91 7.84
N SER A 29 0.69 20.13 8.06
CA SER A 29 -0.20 20.95 7.25
C SER A 29 0.45 21.48 5.96
N SER A 30 -0.43 21.93 5.05
CA SER A 30 -0.20 22.97 4.04
C SER A 30 0.66 22.59 2.83
N GLY A 31 0.03 22.38 1.67
CA GLY A 31 0.73 22.40 0.38
C GLY A 31 -0.07 21.83 -0.78
N SER A 32 -0.60 22.71 -1.62
CA SER A 32 -1.43 22.48 -2.82
C SER A 32 -0.72 21.74 -3.98
N ALA A 33 0.16 20.78 -3.71
CA ALA A 33 0.86 19.97 -4.72
C ALA A 33 1.19 18.53 -4.25
N GLY A 34 0.57 18.07 -3.15
CA GLY A 34 1.05 16.92 -2.38
C GLY A 34 0.29 15.61 -2.50
N ASP A 35 -0.77 15.54 -3.30
CA ASP A 35 -1.68 14.37 -3.26
C ASP A 35 -1.15 13.13 -3.99
N GLU A 36 -0.19 13.26 -4.91
CA GLU A 36 0.33 12.10 -5.67
C GLU A 36 1.33 11.24 -4.88
N ALA A 37 1.91 11.79 -3.81
CA ALA A 37 2.83 11.06 -2.94
C ALA A 37 2.11 10.27 -1.83
N ALA A 38 0.89 10.67 -1.49
CA ALA A 38 0.10 10.02 -0.44
C ALA A 38 -0.45 8.67 -0.91
N CYS A 39 -0.40 7.67 -0.02
CA CYS A 39 -0.95 6.36 -0.33
C CYS A 39 -2.48 6.48 -0.52
N PRO A 40 -3.04 6.10 -1.68
CA PRO A 40 -4.47 6.28 -1.97
C PRO A 40 -5.40 5.39 -1.14
N ILE A 41 -4.85 4.46 -0.35
CA ILE A 41 -5.63 3.52 0.48
C ILE A 41 -5.83 4.05 1.90
N CYS A 42 -4.78 4.63 2.49
CA CYS A 42 -4.81 5.14 3.87
C CYS A 42 -4.67 6.65 3.97
N LEU A 43 -4.43 7.35 2.85
CA LEU A 43 -4.24 8.80 2.74
C LEU A 43 -3.09 9.35 3.58
N ALA A 44 -2.19 8.48 4.04
CA ALA A 44 -0.98 8.85 4.76
C ALA A 44 0.23 8.87 3.81
N ASN A 45 1.22 9.69 4.15
CA ASN A 45 2.52 9.68 3.46
C ASN A 45 3.32 8.43 3.87
N PRO A 46 3.62 7.49 2.97
CA PRO A 46 4.34 6.26 3.31
C PRO A 46 5.79 6.55 3.74
N THR A 47 6.19 6.12 4.94
CA THR A 47 7.60 6.18 5.38
C THR A 47 8.51 5.31 4.52
N ILE A 48 7.99 4.17 4.05
CA ILE A 48 8.66 3.27 3.10
C ILE A 48 7.72 3.08 1.91
N PRO A 49 7.87 3.89 0.84
CA PRO A 49 7.02 3.80 -0.33
C PRO A 49 7.32 2.54 -1.14
N PHE A 50 6.25 1.90 -1.60
CA PHE A 50 6.29 0.85 -2.60
C PHE A 50 5.51 1.29 -3.84
N LEU A 51 6.06 0.99 -5.00
CA LEU A 51 5.49 1.27 -6.30
C LEU A 51 4.67 0.08 -6.78
N ALA A 52 3.47 0.35 -7.28
CA ALA A 52 2.67 -0.60 -8.04
C ALA A 52 3.13 -0.62 -9.50
N LEU A 53 3.68 -1.72 -9.98
CA LEU A 53 4.10 -1.86 -11.36
C LEU A 53 2.95 -2.37 -12.24
N PRO A 54 2.79 -1.85 -13.49
CA PRO A 54 3.72 -0.96 -14.20
C PRO A 54 3.47 0.54 -13.98
N CYS A 55 2.37 0.93 -13.35
CA CYS A 55 1.92 2.33 -13.28
C CYS A 55 2.75 3.26 -12.36
N GLN A 56 3.64 2.72 -11.55
CA GLN A 56 4.55 3.44 -10.64
C GLN A 56 3.86 4.36 -9.60
N HIS A 57 2.57 4.18 -9.33
CA HIS A 57 1.92 4.91 -8.23
C HIS A 57 2.40 4.38 -6.87
N SER A 58 2.57 5.29 -5.91
CA SER A 58 3.12 5.03 -4.58
C SER A 58 2.06 4.57 -3.56
N TYR A 59 2.44 3.61 -2.74
CA TYR A 59 1.62 3.06 -1.66
C TYR A 59 2.48 2.79 -0.41
N CYS A 60 1.83 2.70 0.75
CA CYS A 60 2.42 2.03 1.91
C CYS A 60 2.62 0.54 1.60
N TYR A 61 3.74 -0.02 2.06
CA TYR A 61 4.04 -1.45 1.95
C TYR A 61 2.86 -2.36 2.32
N TYR A 62 2.29 -2.17 3.51
CA TYR A 62 1.18 -3.01 3.99
C TYR A 62 -0.12 -2.77 3.22
N CYS A 63 -0.40 -1.54 2.80
CA CYS A 63 -1.61 -1.24 2.03
C CYS A 63 -1.60 -1.94 0.68
N LEU A 64 -0.47 -1.90 -0.03
CA LEU A 64 -0.33 -2.57 -1.32
C LEU A 64 -0.28 -4.10 -1.17
N ARG A 65 0.51 -4.61 -0.19
CA ARG A 65 0.68 -6.04 0.03
C ARG A 65 -0.62 -6.74 0.42
N THR A 66 -1.39 -6.14 1.33
CA THR A 66 -2.68 -6.69 1.76
C THR A 66 -3.68 -6.73 0.60
N ARG A 67 -3.71 -5.72 -0.27
CA ARG A 67 -4.63 -5.69 -1.42
C ARG A 67 -4.26 -6.71 -2.48
N CYS A 68 -2.99 -6.83 -2.85
CA CYS A 68 -2.51 -7.85 -3.80
C CYS A 68 -2.74 -9.28 -3.26
N ALA A 69 -2.60 -9.49 -1.95
CA ALA A 69 -2.87 -10.79 -1.33
C ALA A 69 -4.37 -11.13 -1.27
N ALA A 70 -5.23 -10.12 -1.09
CA ALA A 70 -6.69 -10.31 -1.03
C ALA A 70 -7.32 -10.50 -2.42
N ALA A 71 -6.74 -9.92 -3.47
CA ALA A 71 -7.24 -10.02 -4.83
C ALA A 71 -6.08 -10.09 -5.84
N LEU A 72 -5.95 -11.23 -6.52
CA LEU A 72 -4.98 -11.43 -7.61
C LEU A 72 -5.20 -10.46 -8.79
N THR A 73 -6.40 -9.91 -8.91
CA THR A 73 -6.80 -8.92 -9.93
C THR A 73 -6.78 -7.49 -9.40
N PHE A 74 -6.05 -7.22 -8.30
CA PHE A 74 -5.98 -5.88 -7.74
C PHE A 74 -5.49 -4.87 -8.80
N ARG A 75 -6.23 -3.76 -8.90
CA ARG A 75 -5.94 -2.64 -9.79
C ARG A 75 -5.57 -1.41 -8.99
N CYS A 76 -4.64 -0.64 -9.53
CA CYS A 76 -4.17 0.60 -8.92
C CYS A 76 -5.34 1.55 -8.66
N SER A 77 -5.47 2.05 -7.44
CA SER A 77 -6.57 2.95 -7.06
C SER A 77 -6.50 4.34 -7.69
N ARG A 78 -5.38 4.70 -8.36
CA ARG A 78 -5.20 5.99 -9.06
C ARG A 78 -5.57 5.92 -10.54
N CYS A 79 -5.06 4.92 -11.24
CA CYS A 79 -5.16 4.81 -12.70
C CYS A 79 -5.89 3.55 -13.19
N ASN A 80 -6.34 2.68 -12.29
CA ASN A 80 -7.02 1.42 -12.59
C ASN A 80 -6.17 0.39 -13.37
N GLU A 81 -4.87 0.64 -13.53
CA GLU A 81 -3.92 -0.31 -14.15
C GLU A 81 -3.77 -1.57 -13.27
N PRO A 82 -3.75 -2.79 -13.84
CA PRO A 82 -3.46 -4.01 -13.09
C PRO A 82 -2.10 -3.93 -12.40
N VAL A 83 -2.06 -4.27 -11.10
CA VAL A 83 -0.82 -4.35 -10.34
C VAL A 83 -0.25 -5.74 -10.47
N ILE A 84 0.81 -5.89 -11.26
CA ILE A 84 1.46 -7.18 -11.52
C ILE A 84 2.66 -7.45 -10.61
N ALA A 85 3.24 -6.40 -10.03
CA ALA A 85 4.36 -6.50 -9.12
C ALA A 85 4.45 -5.29 -8.17
N MET A 86 5.21 -5.46 -7.10
CA MET A 86 5.48 -4.43 -6.09
C MET A 86 6.99 -4.20 -5.99
N GLN A 87 7.43 -2.94 -6.00
CA GLN A 87 8.84 -2.58 -5.89
C GLN A 87 9.06 -1.54 -4.78
N ARG A 88 10.11 -1.68 -3.98
CA ARG A 88 10.48 -0.64 -3.01
C ARG A 88 11.02 0.59 -3.75
N HIS A 89 10.47 1.76 -3.46
CA HIS A 89 10.97 3.02 -4.00
C HIS A 89 12.40 3.26 -3.48
N GLY A 90 13.38 3.42 -4.38
CA GLY A 90 14.78 3.65 -4.02
C GLY A 90 15.63 2.40 -3.73
N GLY A 91 15.15 1.20 -4.07
CA GLY A 91 15.95 -0.02 -4.03
C GLY A 91 16.95 -0.09 -5.20
N VAL A 92 17.91 0.83 -5.24
CA VAL A 92 19.10 0.69 -6.11
C VAL A 92 20.06 -0.26 -5.42
N ILE A 93 20.31 -1.41 -6.05
CA ILE A 93 21.43 -2.28 -5.70
C ILE A 93 22.74 -1.51 -5.88
N ASP A 94 23.45 -1.25 -4.79
CA ASP A 94 24.85 -0.79 -4.83
C ASP A 94 25.70 -1.96 -5.35
N ILE A 95 25.89 -2.04 -6.67
CA ILE A 95 26.86 -2.96 -7.26
C ILE A 95 28.23 -2.39 -6.90
N LYS A 96 28.77 -2.77 -5.74
CA LYS A 96 30.18 -2.54 -5.43
C LYS A 96 31.01 -3.33 -6.43
N ASN A 97 31.54 -2.63 -7.42
CA ASN A 97 32.53 -3.16 -8.34
C ASN A 97 33.73 -3.68 -7.54
N PRO A 98 34.17 -4.95 -7.69
CA PRO A 98 35.37 -5.42 -7.03
C PRO A 98 36.57 -4.63 -7.58
N LYS A 99 37.28 -3.91 -6.70
CA LYS A 99 38.57 -3.29 -7.04
C LYS A 99 39.58 -4.41 -7.33
N HIS A 100 40.13 -4.40 -8.53
CA HIS A 100 41.29 -5.19 -8.93
C HIS A 100 42.59 -4.47 -8.55
#